data_AF-G4NTR4-F1
#
_entry.id   AF-G4NTR4-F1
#
_cell.length_a   1.000
_cell.length_b   1.000
_cell.length_c   1.000
_cell.angle_alpha   90.00
_cell.angle_beta   90.00
_cell.angle_gamma   90.00
#
_symmetry.space_group_name_H-M   'P 1'
#
loop_
_entity.id
_entity.type
_entity.pdbx_description
1 polymer ?
#
loop_
_entity_poly.entity_id
_entity_poly.type
_entity_poly.pdbx_seq_one_letter_code
_entity_poly.pdbx_strand_id
1 'polypeptide(L)'
;MFQKKTYAVFLILLLMMFTAACSGSKTSAEKKNSETEKSSDIAQVKIKDVSYTLPSKYDKSTSDDQLVLKVNVAVKNTGKEPLNVDSMDFTLYQDDTKMSDTDPEDYNEKLRSSTINADKSVEGSLFYVVDKGEKYELNYTPESYGDKKPKSVTFKIDGKDKKILATADQLQDSAKALSAYVDVLLFGKDNADFEKITGDNKNKIVSDFNESAKDGYLSASGLSSTYADSKALDNIVNGIKEGLSKNSSIQAKTTSISKDEAIVEATIKPVDASSLSDRIEDRVKDYYSKNSGASYEDAVKYALQVYPEEFKKLGPASSEKTVEVKMKKNDIDQWQLDMDDYRAAELVEAFIKE
;
A
#
# COMPACT_ATOMS: atom_id res chain seq x y z
N MET A 1 -15.05 -6.41 57.23
CA MET A 1 -13.94 -7.16 56.61
C MET A 1 -13.95 -6.87 55.11
N PHE A 2 -12.85 -6.32 54.59
CA PHE A 2 -12.49 -6.06 53.17
C PHE A 2 -13.52 -5.31 52.29
N GLN A 3 -13.62 -3.97 52.26
CA GLN A 3 -12.78 -2.92 51.63
C GLN A 3 -12.51 -2.99 50.10
N LYS A 4 -13.19 -2.07 49.37
CA LYS A 4 -12.73 -1.10 48.33
C LYS A 4 -12.10 -1.66 47.03
N LYS A 5 -12.36 -1.16 45.81
CA LYS A 5 -12.23 0.23 45.26
C LYS A 5 -13.01 0.29 43.91
N THR A 6 -13.97 1.19 43.66
CA THR A 6 -13.85 2.57 43.11
C THR A 6 -12.81 2.76 42.00
N TYR A 7 -13.27 2.89 40.75
CA TYR A 7 -12.57 3.60 39.66
C TYR A 7 -13.53 4.64 39.06
N ALA A 8 -13.37 5.87 39.50
CA ALA A 8 -13.93 7.06 38.89
C ALA A 8 -12.85 8.15 38.98
N VAL A 9 -12.75 8.92 37.89
CA VAL A 9 -12.00 10.18 37.75
C VAL A 9 -10.47 10.04 37.63
N PHE A 10 -9.93 10.38 36.46
CA PHE A 10 -8.78 11.30 36.35
C PHE A 10 -8.66 11.82 34.90
N LEU A 11 -9.37 12.94 34.66
CA LEU A 11 -9.12 13.90 33.61
C LEU A 11 -8.19 14.99 34.21
N ILE A 12 -7.31 15.57 33.40
CA ILE A 12 -6.52 16.81 33.65
C ILE A 12 -5.20 16.62 34.44
N LEU A 13 -4.08 16.84 33.73
CA LEU A 13 -2.89 17.66 34.07
C LEU A 13 -1.58 17.04 33.58
N LEU A 14 -1.03 17.60 32.50
CA LEU A 14 0.43 17.68 32.30
C LEU A 14 0.76 18.86 31.38
N LEU A 15 0.35 20.04 31.82
CA LEU A 15 1.05 21.30 31.56
C LEU A 15 2.24 21.34 32.51
N MET A 16 3.46 21.09 32.01
CA MET A 16 4.68 21.52 32.69
C MET A 16 5.48 22.41 31.76
N MET A 17 5.24 23.71 31.93
CA MET A 17 6.14 24.78 31.57
C MET A 17 7.43 24.63 32.38
N PHE A 18 8.58 24.47 31.73
CA PHE A 18 9.87 24.69 32.37
C PHE A 18 10.24 26.16 32.23
N THR A 19 9.82 26.95 33.22
CA THR A 19 10.50 28.19 33.59
C THR A 19 11.53 27.88 34.68
N ALA A 20 12.81 27.92 34.33
CA ALA A 20 13.91 28.14 35.26
C ALA A 20 14.85 29.12 34.55
N ALA A 21 14.70 30.43 34.80
CA ALA A 21 15.35 31.15 35.90
C ALA A 21 16.87 31.21 35.74
N CYS A 22 17.35 32.39 35.35
CA CYS A 22 18.73 32.82 35.49
C CYS A 22 19.19 32.67 36.95
N SER A 23 20.20 31.84 37.18
CA SER A 23 21.17 32.04 38.25
C SER A 23 22.53 31.60 37.73
N GLY A 24 23.47 32.54 37.65
CA GLY A 24 24.79 32.31 37.11
C GLY A 24 25.64 31.40 37.99
N SER A 25 26.25 30.39 37.36
CA SER A 25 27.58 29.92 37.72
C SER A 25 28.19 29.25 36.49
N LYS A 26 29.32 29.78 36.04
CA LYS A 26 30.13 29.24 34.95
C LYS A 26 30.54 27.81 35.30
N THR A 27 29.99 26.83 34.59
CA THR A 27 30.59 25.51 34.46
C THR A 27 30.34 25.08 33.02
N SER A 28 31.42 24.96 32.26
CA SER A 28 31.42 24.54 30.87
C SER A 28 30.87 23.12 30.79
N ALA A 29 29.58 23.00 30.48
CA ALA A 29 28.98 21.72 30.13
C ALA A 29 29.42 21.38 28.71
N GLU A 30 30.22 20.33 28.56
CA GLU A 30 30.38 19.65 27.28
C GLU A 30 28.99 19.31 26.74
N LYS A 31 28.62 19.90 25.60
CA LYS A 31 27.45 19.48 24.83
C LYS A 31 27.62 18.02 24.48
N LYS A 32 26.89 17.12 25.16
CA LYS A 32 26.63 15.77 24.66
C LYS A 32 25.99 15.94 23.28
N ASN A 33 26.73 15.63 22.21
CA ASN A 33 26.18 15.55 20.87
C ASN A 33 25.11 14.46 20.88
N SER A 34 23.85 14.86 20.70
CA SER A 34 22.79 13.93 20.36
C SER A 34 23.08 13.37 18.96
N GLU A 35 22.86 12.06 18.75
CA GLU A 35 22.99 11.49 17.39
C GLU A 35 21.97 12.08 16.42
N THR A 36 20.84 12.59 16.91
CA THR A 36 19.74 13.16 16.11
C THR A 36 19.71 14.69 16.08
N GLU A 37 20.57 15.37 16.84
CA GLU A 37 20.64 16.83 16.86
C GLU A 37 22.10 17.30 16.90
N LYS A 38 22.51 18.04 15.87
CA LYS A 38 23.88 18.56 15.72
C LYS A 38 23.85 20.04 15.37
N SER A 39 24.88 20.76 15.75
CA SER A 39 24.99 22.19 15.50
C SER A 39 26.28 22.52 14.78
N SER A 40 26.19 23.42 13.80
CA SER A 40 27.31 24.19 13.28
C SER A 40 27.43 25.51 14.06
N ASP A 41 28.31 26.39 13.58
CA ASP A 41 28.50 27.71 14.17
C ASP A 41 27.27 28.64 13.95
N ILE A 42 26.46 28.38 12.92
CA ILE A 42 25.35 29.26 12.50
C ILE A 42 23.98 28.57 12.46
N ALA A 43 23.93 27.24 12.54
CA ALA A 43 22.69 26.48 12.47
C ALA A 43 22.68 25.29 13.43
N GLN A 44 21.49 24.90 13.87
CA GLN A 44 21.24 23.63 14.54
C GLN A 44 20.27 22.82 13.69
N VAL A 45 20.64 21.57 13.39
CA VAL A 45 19.81 20.64 12.63
C VAL A 45 19.38 19.50 13.53
N LYS A 46 18.10 19.15 13.45
CA LYS A 46 17.50 18.02 14.15
C LYS A 46 16.81 17.09 13.16
N ILE A 47 17.16 15.80 13.19
CA ILE A 47 16.38 14.74 12.54
C ILE A 47 15.23 14.39 13.47
N LYS A 48 14.00 14.62 13.02
CA LYS A 48 12.78 14.35 13.76
C LYS A 48 12.26 12.94 13.51
N ASP A 49 12.32 12.50 12.25
CA ASP A 49 11.83 11.19 11.83
C ASP A 49 12.59 10.71 10.58
N VAL A 50 12.66 9.38 10.43
CA VAL A 50 13.24 8.70 9.27
C VAL A 50 12.36 7.50 8.92
N SER A 51 11.89 7.44 7.67
CA SER A 51 11.05 6.35 7.19
C SER A 51 11.35 6.00 5.74
N TYR A 52 11.09 4.76 5.34
CA TYR A 52 11.02 4.37 3.94
C TYR A 52 9.64 4.69 3.37
N THR A 53 9.59 5.15 2.13
CA THR A 53 8.38 5.37 1.35
C THR A 53 8.53 4.76 -0.04
N LEU A 54 7.40 4.47 -0.69
CA LEU A 54 7.40 4.17 -2.13
C LEU A 54 7.67 5.45 -2.93
N PRO A 55 8.24 5.34 -4.15
CA PRO A 55 8.38 6.48 -5.03
C PRO A 55 7.03 7.10 -5.43
N SER A 56 7.07 8.36 -5.87
CA SER A 56 5.94 8.97 -6.56
C SER A 56 5.66 8.19 -7.86
N LYS A 57 4.39 8.08 -8.26
CA LYS A 57 4.03 7.51 -9.57
C LYS A 57 4.62 8.25 -10.78
N TYR A 58 5.13 9.46 -10.57
CA TYR A 58 5.79 10.27 -11.58
C TYR A 58 7.33 10.23 -11.49
N ASP A 59 7.86 9.52 -10.50
CA ASP A 59 9.30 9.35 -10.33
C ASP A 59 9.87 8.47 -11.45
N LYS A 60 11.01 8.88 -11.99
CA LYS A 60 11.75 8.16 -13.04
C LYS A 60 13.19 7.86 -12.63
N SER A 61 13.55 8.21 -11.40
CA SER A 61 14.89 8.10 -10.84
C SER A 61 15.08 6.83 -9.98
N THR A 62 13.98 6.21 -9.55
CA THR A 62 13.97 4.96 -8.79
C THR A 62 13.86 3.73 -9.68
N SER A 63 14.60 2.68 -9.34
CA SER A 63 14.38 1.32 -9.88
C SER A 63 13.36 0.55 -9.02
N ASP A 64 12.80 -0.54 -9.56
CA ASP A 64 11.72 -1.32 -8.91
C ASP A 64 12.05 -1.92 -7.53
N ASP A 65 13.34 -2.11 -7.24
CA ASP A 65 13.86 -2.66 -5.98
C ASP A 65 14.31 -1.58 -5.00
N GLN A 66 14.27 -0.31 -5.41
CA GLN A 66 14.69 0.83 -4.59
C GLN A 66 13.50 1.46 -3.87
N LEU A 67 13.79 2.09 -2.74
CA LEU A 67 12.84 2.87 -1.96
C LEU A 67 13.26 4.32 -1.90
N VAL A 68 12.39 5.17 -1.38
CA VAL A 68 12.71 6.55 -1.05
C VAL A 68 12.88 6.67 0.46
N LEU A 69 14.02 7.20 0.91
CA LEU A 69 14.23 7.55 2.31
C LEU A 69 13.67 8.96 2.55
N LYS A 70 12.57 9.03 3.32
CA LYS A 70 11.99 10.28 3.80
C LYS A 70 12.65 10.65 5.13
N VAL A 71 13.34 11.79 5.16
CA VAL A 71 13.99 12.31 6.37
C VAL A 71 13.35 13.62 6.77
N ASN A 72 12.59 13.64 7.87
CA ASN A 72 12.02 14.87 8.41
C ASN A 72 13.06 15.60 9.26
N VAL A 73 13.35 16.85 8.88
CA VAL A 73 14.36 17.68 9.52
C VAL A 73 13.75 18.98 10.03
N ALA A 74 14.34 19.51 11.11
CA ALA A 74 14.13 20.87 11.55
C ALA A 74 15.47 21.60 11.62
N VAL A 75 15.54 22.77 10.99
CA VAL A 75 16.72 23.64 10.99
C VAL A 75 16.40 24.89 11.76
N LYS A 76 17.22 25.19 12.78
CA LYS A 76 17.15 26.42 13.57
C LYS A 76 18.35 27.30 13.24
N ASN A 77 18.11 28.58 12.98
CA ASN A 77 19.17 29.58 12.86
C ASN A 77 19.69 29.93 14.26
N THR A 78 20.95 29.60 14.54
CA THR A 78 21.64 29.96 15.80
C THR A 78 22.61 31.12 15.60
N GLY A 79 22.75 31.61 14.37
CA GLY A 79 23.48 32.82 14.02
C GLY A 79 22.67 34.09 14.27
N LYS A 80 23.26 35.22 13.87
CA LYS A 80 22.66 36.55 13.99
C LYS A 80 22.00 37.03 12.70
N GLU A 81 22.60 36.68 11.57
CA GLU A 81 22.11 37.03 10.24
C GLU A 81 20.99 36.09 9.79
N PRO A 82 20.06 36.53 8.91
CA PRO A 82 19.09 35.63 8.28
C PRO A 82 19.79 34.48 7.55
N LEU A 83 19.24 33.27 7.70
CA LEU A 83 19.75 32.05 7.10
C LEU A 83 18.75 31.54 6.06
N ASN A 84 19.20 31.36 4.82
CA ASN A 84 18.45 30.62 3.81
C ASN A 84 18.60 29.12 4.08
N VAL A 85 17.51 28.39 3.96
CA VAL A 85 17.49 26.94 4.09
C VAL A 85 16.70 26.37 2.93
N ASP A 86 17.34 25.47 2.19
CA ASP A 86 16.75 24.72 1.09
C ASP A 86 16.97 23.21 1.25
N SER A 87 16.15 22.42 0.56
CA SER A 87 16.42 20.99 0.35
C SER A 87 17.79 20.71 -0.28
N MET A 88 18.29 21.60 -1.15
CA MET A 88 19.60 21.47 -1.80
C MET A 88 20.79 21.61 -0.86
N ASP A 89 20.58 22.15 0.35
CA ASP A 89 21.62 22.25 1.39
C ASP A 89 21.96 20.88 2.00
N PHE A 90 21.15 19.87 1.69
CA PHE A 90 21.27 18.52 2.20
C PHE A 90 21.70 17.53 1.12
N THR A 91 22.67 16.69 1.45
CA THR A 91 23.12 15.58 0.60
C THR A 91 23.11 14.28 1.37
N LEU A 92 22.55 13.22 0.79
CA LEU A 92 22.60 11.87 1.35
C LEU A 92 23.65 11.03 0.61
N TYR A 93 24.42 10.28 1.39
CA TYR A 93 25.30 9.24 0.89
C TYR A 93 24.83 7.87 1.39
N GLN A 94 24.91 6.85 0.54
CA GLN A 94 24.85 5.44 0.91
C GLN A 94 26.27 4.90 0.74
N ASP A 95 26.90 4.54 1.86
CA ASP A 95 28.36 4.37 1.93
C ASP A 95 29.10 5.57 1.33
N ASP A 96 29.92 5.38 0.30
CA ASP A 96 30.69 6.44 -0.37
C ASP A 96 29.95 7.03 -1.61
N THR A 97 28.75 6.54 -1.92
CA THR A 97 28.01 6.92 -3.12
C THR A 97 26.96 7.98 -2.79
N LYS A 98 27.00 9.11 -3.48
CA LYS A 98 25.98 10.16 -3.34
C LYS A 98 24.66 9.69 -3.96
N MET A 99 23.59 9.76 -3.18
CA MET A 99 22.25 9.36 -3.63
C MET A 99 21.52 10.53 -4.30
N SER A 100 20.69 10.19 -5.28
CA SER A 100 19.81 11.15 -5.96
C SER A 100 18.73 11.64 -5.00
N ASP A 101 18.52 12.95 -4.95
CA ASP A 101 17.30 13.50 -4.40
C ASP A 101 16.12 13.26 -5.35
N THR A 102 14.92 13.14 -4.79
CA THR A 102 13.68 12.98 -5.56
C THR A 102 12.57 13.84 -4.95
N ASP A 103 11.39 13.82 -5.58
CA ASP A 103 10.21 14.56 -5.17
C ASP A 103 9.07 13.61 -4.77
N PRO A 104 8.35 13.91 -3.67
CA PRO A 104 7.10 13.22 -3.35
C PRO A 104 6.02 13.60 -4.36
N GLU A 105 4.89 12.86 -4.36
CA GLU A 105 3.76 13.21 -5.23
C GLU A 105 3.20 14.61 -4.93
N ASP A 106 3.02 14.95 -3.65
CA ASP A 106 2.67 16.30 -3.21
C ASP A 106 3.94 17.05 -2.78
N TYR A 107 4.46 17.91 -3.67
CA TYR A 107 5.67 18.70 -3.42
C TYR A 107 5.57 19.59 -2.16
N ASN A 108 4.37 19.83 -1.61
CA ASN A 108 4.21 20.52 -0.32
C ASN A 108 4.75 19.73 0.88
N GLU A 109 4.95 18.41 0.75
CA GLU A 109 5.60 17.61 1.78
C GLU A 109 7.11 17.85 1.86
N LYS A 110 7.74 18.30 0.76
CA LYS A 110 9.18 18.58 0.71
C LYS A 110 9.53 19.87 1.45
N LEU A 111 10.70 19.88 2.09
CA LEU A 111 11.28 21.07 2.71
C LEU A 111 11.31 22.21 1.69
N ARG A 112 10.61 23.30 2.00
CA ARG A 112 10.53 24.48 1.14
C ARG A 112 11.67 25.45 1.42
N SER A 113 12.20 26.01 0.34
CA SER A 113 13.13 27.13 0.40
C SER A 113 12.54 28.25 1.26
N SER A 114 13.28 28.66 2.28
CA SER A 114 12.83 29.71 3.19
C SER A 114 13.99 30.46 3.81
N THR A 115 13.75 31.69 4.23
CA THR A 115 14.69 32.50 5.00
C THR A 115 14.23 32.58 6.44
N ILE A 116 15.06 32.12 7.38
CA ILE A 116 14.78 32.12 8.80
C ILE A 116 15.70 33.11 9.55
N ASN A 117 15.08 34.03 10.29
CA ASN A 117 15.81 34.97 11.16
C ASN A 117 16.43 34.27 12.38
N ALA A 118 17.29 34.98 13.11
CA ALA A 118 17.89 34.49 14.35
C ALA A 118 16.85 33.84 15.29
N ASP A 119 17.20 32.68 15.83
CA ASP A 119 16.37 31.85 16.70
C ASP A 119 15.07 31.29 16.08
N LYS A 120 14.79 31.55 14.80
CA LYS A 120 13.67 30.92 14.08
C LYS A 120 14.07 29.58 13.48
N SER A 121 13.05 28.78 13.15
CA SER A 121 13.22 27.44 12.60
C SER A 121 12.31 27.21 11.41
N VAL A 122 12.77 26.36 10.48
CA VAL A 122 11.97 25.74 9.43
C VAL A 122 12.00 24.22 9.61
N GLU A 123 10.95 23.56 9.16
CA GLU A 123 10.78 22.12 9.22
C GLU A 123 10.20 21.62 7.90
N GLY A 124 10.61 20.42 7.49
CA GLY A 124 10.12 19.76 6.29
C GLY A 124 10.83 18.43 6.04
N SER A 125 10.40 17.71 5.01
CA SER A 125 10.97 16.42 4.65
C SER A 125 11.92 16.51 3.45
N LEU A 126 12.96 15.70 3.49
CA LEU A 126 13.89 15.43 2.39
C LEU A 126 13.60 14.02 1.85
N PHE A 127 13.86 13.79 0.57
CA PHE A 127 13.54 12.54 -0.12
C PHE A 127 14.72 12.13 -0.99
N TYR A 128 15.22 10.91 -0.78
CA TYR A 128 16.38 10.38 -1.49
C TYR A 128 16.12 8.94 -1.95
N VAL A 129 16.54 8.61 -3.16
CA VAL A 129 16.50 7.24 -3.68
C VAL A 129 17.56 6.40 -2.99
N VAL A 130 17.19 5.26 -2.40
CA VAL A 130 18.10 4.39 -1.64
C VAL A 130 17.80 2.91 -1.81
N ASP A 131 18.81 2.08 -1.55
CA ASP A 131 18.61 0.64 -1.35
C ASP A 131 18.21 0.39 0.11
N LYS A 132 17.19 -0.44 0.35
CA LYS A 132 16.66 -0.73 1.69
C LYS A 132 17.71 -1.38 2.59
N GLY A 133 17.81 -0.91 3.83
CA GLY A 133 18.62 -1.55 4.87
C GLY A 133 20.11 -1.20 4.84
N GLU A 134 20.53 -0.19 4.09
CA GLU A 134 21.93 0.24 4.05
C GLU A 134 22.26 1.31 5.09
N LYS A 135 23.53 1.66 5.20
CA LYS A 135 23.99 2.76 6.07
C LYS A 135 24.00 4.06 5.28
N TYR A 136 23.39 5.09 5.84
CA TYR A 136 23.30 6.39 5.20
C TYR A 136 24.00 7.48 5.99
N GLU A 137 24.51 8.48 5.28
CA GLU A 137 25.10 9.68 5.85
C GLU A 137 24.43 10.93 5.28
N LEU A 138 23.67 11.65 6.11
CA LEU A 138 23.02 12.91 5.76
C LEU A 138 23.92 14.08 6.17
N ASN A 139 24.35 14.86 5.19
CA ASN A 139 25.16 16.05 5.41
C ASN A 139 24.35 17.32 5.13
N TYR A 140 24.38 18.27 6.06
CA TYR A 140 23.83 19.61 5.89
C TYR A 140 24.96 20.63 5.83
N THR A 141 24.97 21.43 4.77
CA THR A 141 25.92 22.54 4.59
C THR A 141 25.13 23.84 4.45
N PRO A 142 25.11 24.70 5.48
CA PRO A 142 24.32 25.92 5.42
C PRO A 142 24.85 26.88 4.35
N GLU A 143 23.95 27.48 3.59
CA GLU A 143 24.28 28.59 2.71
C GLU A 143 24.77 29.78 3.53
N SER A 144 25.95 30.30 3.18
CA SER A 144 26.51 31.49 3.81
C SER A 144 27.30 32.28 2.79
N TYR A 145 26.98 33.58 2.69
CA TYR A 145 27.72 34.53 1.87
C TYR A 145 28.92 35.05 2.67
N GLY A 146 30.10 34.46 2.45
CA GLY A 146 31.36 34.90 3.04
C GLY A 146 32.55 33.99 2.73
N ASP A 147 33.78 34.49 2.96
CA ASP A 147 35.03 33.76 2.64
C ASP A 147 35.24 32.49 3.48
N LYS A 148 34.56 32.38 4.63
CA LYS A 148 34.60 31.20 5.49
C LYS A 148 33.37 30.34 5.25
N LYS A 149 33.57 29.16 4.67
CA LYS A 149 32.53 28.12 4.60
C LYS A 149 32.16 27.71 6.03
N PRO A 150 30.88 27.80 6.44
CA PRO A 150 30.46 27.31 7.74
C PRO A 150 30.72 25.81 7.83
N LYS A 151 30.92 25.32 9.05
CA LYS A 151 31.06 23.86 9.28
C LYS A 151 29.76 23.15 8.90
N SER A 152 29.87 22.13 8.07
CA SER A 152 28.78 21.19 7.81
C SER A 152 28.50 20.35 9.06
N VAL A 153 27.28 19.85 9.17
CA VAL A 153 26.91 18.83 10.18
C VAL A 153 26.48 17.56 9.48
N THR A 154 26.89 16.44 10.04
CA THR A 154 26.76 15.12 9.39
C THR A 154 26.07 14.16 10.35
N PHE A 155 25.03 13.47 9.89
CA PHE A 155 24.26 12.49 10.64
C PHE A 155 24.44 11.11 10.02
N LYS A 156 24.60 10.09 10.86
CA LYS A 156 24.61 8.70 10.43
C LYS A 156 23.25 8.09 10.69
N ILE A 157 22.69 7.42 9.71
CA ILE A 157 21.38 6.77 9.76
C ILE A 157 21.61 5.28 9.48
N ASP A 158 21.23 4.42 10.42
CA ASP A 158 21.26 2.98 10.23
C ASP A 158 19.93 2.52 9.62
N GLY A 159 19.90 2.24 8.31
CA GLY A 159 18.71 1.74 7.62
C GLY A 159 18.25 0.36 8.12
N LYS A 160 19.08 -0.36 8.90
CA LYS A 160 18.70 -1.62 9.55
C LYS A 160 18.04 -1.42 10.92
N ASP A 161 17.91 -0.18 11.39
CA ASP A 161 17.16 0.10 12.60
C ASP A 161 15.73 -0.46 12.47
N LYS A 162 15.27 -1.18 13.51
CA LYS A 162 14.00 -1.90 13.47
C LYS A 162 12.80 -0.98 13.24
N LYS A 163 12.84 0.25 13.73
CA LYS A 163 11.74 1.21 13.54
C LYS A 163 11.70 1.69 12.10
N ILE A 164 12.86 1.97 11.51
CA ILE A 164 12.96 2.38 10.11
C ILE A 164 12.55 1.22 9.20
N LEU A 165 13.08 0.01 9.41
CA LEU A 165 12.69 -1.18 8.61
C LEU A 165 11.20 -1.49 8.68
N ALA A 166 10.57 -1.31 9.84
CA ALA A 166 9.13 -1.54 10.00
C ALA A 166 8.29 -0.65 9.06
N THR A 167 8.75 0.58 8.77
CA THR A 167 8.05 1.45 7.80
C THR A 167 8.07 0.90 6.38
N ALA A 168 9.14 0.20 5.97
CA ALA A 168 9.20 -0.45 4.67
C ALA A 168 8.25 -1.65 4.56
N ASP A 169 8.03 -2.37 5.67
CA ASP A 169 7.17 -3.56 5.66
C ASP A 169 5.67 -3.20 5.54
N GLN A 170 5.31 -1.99 5.98
CA GLN A 170 3.97 -1.40 5.85
C GLN A 170 3.64 -0.94 4.42
N LEU A 171 4.67 -0.69 3.58
CA LEU A 171 4.47 -0.21 2.20
C LEU A 171 3.70 -1.20 1.31
N GLN A 172 3.61 -2.47 1.72
CA GLN A 172 2.90 -3.51 0.98
C GLN A 172 1.56 -3.91 1.61
N ASP A 173 1.07 -3.18 2.61
CA ASP A 173 -0.17 -3.53 3.30
C ASP A 173 -1.41 -3.43 2.39
N SER A 174 -1.45 -2.48 1.46
CA SER A 174 -2.48 -2.40 0.42
C SER A 174 -2.48 -3.60 -0.53
N ALA A 175 -1.30 -4.13 -0.89
CA ALA A 175 -1.20 -5.34 -1.71
C ALA A 175 -1.67 -6.58 -0.95
N LYS A 176 -1.31 -6.70 0.34
CA LYS A 176 -1.83 -7.77 1.21
C LYS A 176 -3.35 -7.72 1.33
N ALA A 177 -3.92 -6.52 1.48
CA ALA A 177 -5.36 -6.31 1.50
C ALA A 177 -6.01 -6.74 0.18
N LEU A 178 -5.47 -6.31 -0.97
CA LEU A 178 -5.97 -6.71 -2.28
C LEU A 178 -5.95 -8.24 -2.46
N SER A 179 -4.86 -8.90 -2.07
CA SER A 179 -4.78 -10.36 -2.08
C SER A 179 -5.85 -11.01 -1.19
N ALA A 180 -6.19 -10.40 -0.04
CA ALA A 180 -7.26 -10.89 0.82
C ALA A 180 -8.65 -10.76 0.16
N TYR A 181 -8.92 -9.68 -0.60
CA TYR A 181 -10.14 -9.58 -1.43
C TYR A 181 -10.18 -10.70 -2.49
N VAL A 182 -9.08 -10.95 -3.19
CA VAL A 182 -9.01 -12.03 -4.19
C VAL A 182 -9.26 -13.39 -3.56
N ASP A 183 -8.65 -13.67 -2.39
CA ASP A 183 -8.87 -14.91 -1.67
C ASP A 183 -10.35 -15.16 -1.38
N VAL A 184 -11.04 -14.19 -0.79
CA VAL A 184 -12.44 -14.39 -0.35
C VAL A 184 -13.45 -14.27 -1.51
N LEU A 185 -13.24 -13.34 -2.44
CA LEU A 185 -14.17 -13.06 -3.53
C LEU A 185 -13.99 -14.01 -4.71
N LEU A 186 -12.75 -14.17 -5.20
CA LEU A 186 -12.47 -14.88 -6.44
C LEU A 186 -12.05 -16.33 -6.21
N PHE A 187 -11.33 -16.63 -5.12
CA PHE A 187 -10.91 -18.00 -4.83
C PHE A 187 -11.85 -18.73 -3.87
N GLY A 188 -12.76 -18.01 -3.20
CA GLY A 188 -13.63 -18.59 -2.18
C GLY A 188 -12.86 -19.22 -1.00
N LYS A 189 -11.63 -18.74 -0.75
CA LYS A 189 -10.79 -19.18 0.34
C LYS A 189 -11.18 -18.45 1.62
N ASP A 190 -11.10 -19.15 2.75
CA ASP A 190 -11.19 -18.49 4.04
C ASP A 190 -9.92 -17.67 4.30
N ASN A 191 -10.09 -16.46 4.80
CA ASN A 191 -9.00 -15.59 5.20
C ASN A 191 -9.38 -14.94 6.54
N ALA A 192 -8.72 -15.39 7.61
CA ALA A 192 -9.00 -14.97 8.98
C ALA A 192 -8.58 -13.51 9.24
N ASP A 193 -7.63 -13.00 8.44
CA ASP A 193 -7.13 -11.64 8.56
C ASP A 193 -7.92 -10.64 7.70
N PHE A 194 -8.87 -11.09 6.86
CA PHE A 194 -9.62 -10.23 5.94
C PHE A 194 -10.21 -9.01 6.65
N GLU A 195 -11.10 -9.21 7.62
CA GLU A 195 -11.79 -8.10 8.30
C GLU A 195 -10.82 -7.21 9.09
N LYS A 196 -9.69 -7.77 9.55
CA LYS A 196 -8.64 -7.03 10.25
C LYS A 196 -7.83 -6.14 9.32
N ILE A 197 -7.55 -6.59 8.10
CA ILE A 197 -6.70 -5.88 7.13
C ILE A 197 -7.53 -4.90 6.28
N THR A 198 -8.80 -5.22 6.02
CA THR A 198 -9.65 -4.43 5.12
C THR A 198 -10.69 -3.58 5.84
N GLY A 199 -11.12 -4.00 7.04
CA GLY A 199 -12.25 -3.37 7.75
C GLY A 199 -13.64 -3.77 7.22
N ASP A 200 -13.69 -4.49 6.10
CA ASP A 200 -14.94 -4.92 5.48
C ASP A 200 -15.49 -6.19 6.13
N ASN A 201 -16.82 -6.30 6.15
CA ASN A 201 -17.48 -7.52 6.60
C ASN A 201 -17.40 -8.59 5.51
N LYS A 202 -16.66 -9.67 5.77
CA LYS A 202 -16.41 -10.74 4.79
C LYS A 202 -17.69 -11.35 4.24
N ASN A 203 -18.66 -11.63 5.11
CA ASN A 203 -19.91 -12.29 4.71
C ASN A 203 -20.74 -11.40 3.81
N LYS A 204 -20.85 -10.11 4.14
CA LYS A 204 -21.61 -9.14 3.35
C LYS A 204 -21.02 -8.99 1.96
N ILE A 205 -19.71 -8.69 1.87
CA ILE A 205 -19.08 -8.41 0.57
C ILE A 205 -19.03 -9.63 -0.34
N VAL A 206 -18.81 -10.83 0.21
CA VAL A 206 -18.88 -12.09 -0.57
C VAL A 206 -20.30 -12.34 -1.07
N SER A 207 -21.32 -12.09 -0.25
CA SER A 207 -22.71 -12.24 -0.66
C SER A 207 -23.06 -11.27 -1.79
N ASP A 208 -22.74 -9.98 -1.63
CA ASP A 208 -23.02 -8.95 -2.64
C ASP A 208 -22.31 -9.26 -3.97
N PHE A 209 -21.04 -9.68 -3.89
CA PHE A 209 -20.26 -10.10 -5.06
C PHE A 209 -20.88 -11.32 -5.76
N ASN A 210 -21.31 -12.34 -5.01
CA ASN A 210 -21.91 -13.54 -5.58
C ASN A 210 -23.24 -13.23 -6.26
N GLU A 211 -24.09 -12.39 -5.67
CA GLU A 211 -25.35 -11.98 -6.31
C GLU A 211 -25.08 -11.19 -7.60
N SER A 212 -24.16 -10.22 -7.57
CA SER A 212 -23.76 -9.46 -8.76
C SER A 212 -23.19 -10.37 -9.87
N ALA A 213 -22.37 -11.36 -9.51
CA ALA A 213 -21.84 -12.33 -10.46
C ALA A 213 -22.94 -13.20 -11.11
N LYS A 214 -23.95 -13.61 -10.33
CA LYS A 214 -25.10 -14.37 -10.86
C LYS A 214 -25.94 -13.53 -11.81
N ASP A 215 -26.24 -12.29 -11.45
CA ASP A 215 -27.00 -11.37 -12.28
C ASP A 215 -26.25 -11.02 -13.59
N GLY A 216 -24.94 -10.81 -13.49
CA GLY A 216 -24.06 -10.61 -14.63
C GLY A 216 -24.03 -11.82 -15.56
N TYR A 217 -23.92 -13.03 -15.01
CA TYR A 217 -23.96 -14.27 -15.79
C TYR A 217 -25.28 -14.46 -16.54
N LEU A 218 -26.42 -14.25 -15.88
CA LEU A 218 -27.74 -14.33 -16.52
C LEU A 218 -27.89 -13.31 -17.64
N SER A 219 -27.46 -12.08 -17.40
CA SER A 219 -27.52 -10.99 -18.38
C SER A 219 -26.65 -11.29 -19.61
N ALA A 220 -25.42 -11.77 -19.40
CA ALA A 220 -24.48 -12.09 -20.48
C ALA A 220 -24.91 -13.32 -21.30
N SER A 221 -25.51 -14.32 -20.66
CA SER A 221 -25.98 -15.54 -21.32
C SER A 221 -27.36 -15.40 -21.99
N GLY A 222 -28.10 -14.32 -21.71
CA GLY A 222 -29.48 -14.14 -22.18
C GLY A 222 -30.47 -15.13 -21.53
N LEU A 223 -30.07 -15.82 -20.46
CA LEU A 223 -30.92 -16.76 -19.74
C LEU A 223 -31.89 -15.98 -18.85
N SER A 224 -33.18 -16.30 -18.96
CA SER A 224 -34.15 -15.82 -17.99
C SER A 224 -34.02 -16.59 -16.66
N SER A 225 -34.38 -15.96 -15.55
CA SER A 225 -34.34 -16.54 -14.20
C SER A 225 -35.20 -17.80 -14.02
N THR A 226 -36.02 -18.16 -15.02
CA THR A 226 -36.80 -19.40 -15.01
C THR A 226 -35.98 -20.64 -15.39
N TYR A 227 -34.87 -20.48 -16.13
CA TYR A 227 -34.04 -21.60 -16.62
C TYR A 227 -32.86 -21.94 -15.69
N ALA A 228 -32.43 -20.95 -14.91
CA ALA A 228 -31.29 -21.05 -14.01
C ALA A 228 -31.80 -20.93 -12.58
N ASP A 229 -32.09 -22.07 -11.94
CA ASP A 229 -32.42 -22.04 -10.52
C ASP A 229 -31.22 -21.55 -9.69
N SER A 230 -31.50 -20.98 -8.52
CA SER A 230 -30.45 -20.41 -7.66
C SER A 230 -29.35 -21.42 -7.34
N LYS A 231 -29.68 -22.70 -7.20
CA LYS A 231 -28.71 -23.74 -6.85
C LYS A 231 -27.73 -24.01 -7.99
N ALA A 232 -28.20 -24.02 -9.24
CA ALA A 232 -27.34 -24.15 -10.41
C ALA A 232 -26.39 -22.96 -10.54
N LEU A 233 -26.89 -21.75 -10.33
CA LEU A 233 -26.07 -20.52 -10.35
C LEU A 233 -25.04 -20.49 -9.20
N ASP A 234 -25.44 -20.89 -7.99
CA ASP A 234 -24.52 -20.98 -6.85
C ASP A 234 -23.41 -22.02 -7.13
N ASN A 235 -23.74 -23.15 -7.77
CA ASN A 235 -22.76 -24.15 -8.19
C ASN A 235 -21.79 -23.62 -9.25
N ILE A 236 -22.26 -22.79 -10.19
CA ILE A 236 -21.42 -22.13 -11.20
C ILE A 236 -20.44 -21.19 -10.52
N VAL A 237 -20.93 -20.29 -9.67
CA VAL A 237 -20.06 -19.35 -8.92
C VAL A 237 -19.03 -20.12 -8.11
N ASN A 238 -19.44 -21.13 -7.34
CA ASN A 238 -18.52 -21.93 -6.54
C ASN A 238 -17.53 -22.73 -7.39
N GLY A 239 -17.97 -23.26 -8.53
CA GLY A 239 -17.11 -24.00 -9.44
C GLY A 239 -16.06 -23.13 -10.11
N ILE A 240 -16.44 -21.91 -10.50
CA ILE A 240 -15.52 -20.88 -11.00
C ILE A 240 -14.50 -20.55 -9.91
N LYS A 241 -14.94 -20.22 -8.69
CA LYS A 241 -14.03 -19.90 -7.58
C LYS A 241 -13.04 -21.03 -7.31
N GLU A 242 -13.52 -22.27 -7.28
CA GLU A 242 -12.66 -23.45 -7.09
C GLU A 242 -11.64 -23.59 -8.23
N GLY A 243 -12.06 -23.43 -9.49
CA GLY A 243 -11.19 -23.47 -10.65
C GLY A 243 -10.12 -22.37 -10.61
N LEU A 244 -10.53 -21.12 -10.35
CA LEU A 244 -9.62 -19.99 -10.21
C LEU A 244 -8.61 -20.22 -9.08
N SER A 245 -9.06 -20.73 -7.92
CA SER A 245 -8.22 -20.96 -6.76
C SER A 245 -7.05 -21.95 -6.99
N LYS A 246 -7.21 -22.83 -7.98
CA LYS A 246 -6.26 -23.91 -8.33
C LYS A 246 -5.46 -23.59 -9.58
N ASN A 247 -6.09 -22.95 -10.57
CA ASN A 247 -5.60 -22.86 -11.94
C ASN A 247 -5.33 -21.41 -12.38
N SER A 248 -5.41 -20.44 -11.47
CA SER A 248 -4.96 -19.06 -11.68
C SER A 248 -4.06 -18.60 -10.54
N SER A 249 -3.35 -17.48 -10.74
CA SER A 249 -2.54 -16.87 -9.69
C SER A 249 -2.53 -15.35 -9.80
N ILE A 250 -2.30 -14.68 -8.68
CA ILE A 250 -2.07 -13.24 -8.60
C ILE A 250 -0.74 -12.97 -7.87
N GLN A 251 0.03 -12.02 -8.39
CA GLN A 251 1.11 -11.35 -7.67
C GLN A 251 0.71 -9.88 -7.51
N ALA A 252 0.61 -9.41 -6.27
CA ALA A 252 0.23 -8.03 -5.97
C ALA A 252 1.44 -7.27 -5.39
N LYS A 253 1.74 -6.10 -5.95
CA LYS A 253 2.79 -5.19 -5.47
C LYS A 253 2.23 -3.78 -5.39
N THR A 254 2.34 -3.16 -4.22
CA THR A 254 2.04 -1.72 -4.08
C THR A 254 3.16 -0.93 -4.74
N THR A 255 2.83 -0.11 -5.72
CA THR A 255 3.79 0.66 -6.53
C THR A 255 3.89 2.11 -6.09
N SER A 256 2.82 2.69 -5.55
CA SER A 256 2.83 4.03 -4.98
C SER A 256 1.79 4.19 -3.86
N ILE A 257 2.10 5.06 -2.89
CA ILE A 257 1.19 5.47 -1.81
C ILE A 257 1.17 6.99 -1.75
N SER A 258 -0.03 7.56 -1.72
CA SER A 258 -0.28 8.99 -1.67
C SER A 258 -1.37 9.29 -0.66
N LYS A 259 -0.99 9.79 0.51
CA LYS A 259 -1.90 10.03 1.64
C LYS A 259 -2.70 8.76 1.97
N ASP A 260 -4.00 8.76 1.68
CA ASP A 260 -4.92 7.67 1.97
C ASP A 260 -5.27 6.84 0.72
N GLU A 261 -4.54 7.00 -0.38
CA GLU A 261 -4.70 6.19 -1.58
C GLU A 261 -3.41 5.45 -1.93
N ALA A 262 -3.54 4.23 -2.46
CA ALA A 262 -2.42 3.46 -2.98
C ALA A 262 -2.77 2.88 -4.35
N ILE A 263 -1.76 2.73 -5.20
CA ILE A 263 -1.86 1.96 -6.45
C ILE A 263 -1.18 0.62 -6.22
N VAL A 264 -1.92 -0.45 -6.46
CA VAL A 264 -1.45 -1.83 -6.41
C VAL A 264 -1.45 -2.39 -7.82
N GLU A 265 -0.29 -2.79 -8.28
CA GLU A 265 -0.14 -3.56 -9.50
C GLU A 265 -0.45 -5.02 -9.20
N ALA A 266 -1.45 -5.57 -9.89
CA ALA A 266 -1.80 -6.98 -9.82
C ALA A 266 -1.43 -7.64 -11.14
N THR A 267 -0.47 -8.55 -11.10
CA THR A 267 -0.08 -9.41 -12.24
C THR A 267 -0.78 -10.75 -12.08
N ILE A 268 -1.72 -11.02 -12.98
CA ILE A 268 -2.62 -12.16 -12.94
C ILE A 268 -2.24 -13.15 -14.03
N LYS A 269 -2.16 -14.42 -13.66
CA LYS A 269 -2.15 -15.56 -14.59
C LYS A 269 -3.56 -16.14 -14.64
N PRO A 270 -4.36 -15.84 -15.69
CA PRO A 270 -5.76 -16.27 -15.76
C PRO A 270 -5.90 -17.77 -16.02
N VAL A 271 -7.11 -18.28 -15.81
CA VAL A 271 -7.57 -19.54 -16.41
C VAL A 271 -7.84 -19.33 -17.90
N ASP A 272 -7.39 -20.25 -18.75
CA ASP A 272 -7.70 -20.27 -20.17
C ASP A 272 -9.04 -20.99 -20.42
N ALA A 273 -10.09 -20.20 -20.63
CA ALA A 273 -11.45 -20.64 -20.88
C ALA A 273 -11.82 -20.72 -22.36
N SER A 274 -10.85 -20.56 -23.28
CA SER A 274 -11.09 -20.64 -24.73
C SER A 274 -11.73 -21.95 -25.19
N SER A 275 -11.44 -23.06 -24.50
CA SER A 275 -12.05 -24.38 -24.81
C SER A 275 -13.36 -24.66 -24.09
N LEU A 276 -13.85 -23.75 -23.23
CA LEU A 276 -15.02 -24.01 -22.38
C LEU A 276 -16.31 -24.13 -23.18
N SER A 277 -16.50 -23.28 -24.20
CA SER A 277 -17.68 -23.34 -25.09
C SER A 277 -17.79 -24.70 -25.75
N ASP A 278 -16.70 -25.18 -26.37
CA ASP A 278 -16.65 -26.44 -27.10
C ASP A 278 -16.86 -27.63 -26.15
N ARG A 279 -16.25 -27.59 -24.96
CA ARG A 279 -16.44 -28.61 -23.92
C ARG A 279 -17.89 -28.73 -23.50
N ILE A 280 -18.57 -27.60 -23.27
CA ILE A 280 -19.99 -27.61 -22.89
C ILE A 280 -20.84 -28.10 -24.06
N GLU A 281 -20.56 -27.64 -25.29
CA GLU A 281 -21.26 -28.07 -26.49
C GLU A 281 -21.17 -29.60 -26.68
N ASP A 282 -19.98 -30.18 -26.53
CA ASP A 282 -19.77 -31.63 -26.63
C ASP A 282 -20.54 -32.41 -25.56
N ARG A 283 -20.59 -31.89 -24.33
CA ARG A 283 -21.38 -32.49 -23.25
C ARG A 283 -22.88 -32.44 -23.54
N VAL A 284 -23.36 -31.34 -24.09
CA VAL A 284 -24.78 -31.18 -24.47
C VAL A 284 -25.14 -32.08 -25.65
N LYS A 285 -24.26 -32.21 -26.66
CA LYS A 285 -24.44 -33.17 -27.77
C LYS A 285 -24.52 -34.62 -27.26
N ASP A 286 -23.63 -35.02 -26.35
CA ASP A 286 -23.67 -36.33 -25.71
C ASP A 286 -24.98 -36.55 -24.94
N TYR A 287 -25.46 -35.53 -24.22
CA TYR A 287 -26.74 -35.58 -23.52
C TYR A 287 -27.93 -35.82 -24.46
N TYR A 288 -28.03 -35.09 -25.58
CA TYR A 288 -29.08 -35.29 -26.59
C TYR A 288 -29.03 -36.68 -27.23
N SER A 289 -27.83 -37.20 -27.49
CA SER A 289 -27.67 -38.54 -28.07
C SER A 289 -28.23 -39.65 -27.16
N LYS A 290 -28.18 -39.44 -25.84
CA LYS A 290 -28.69 -40.35 -24.81
C LYS A 290 -30.15 -40.09 -24.44
N ASN A 291 -30.66 -38.90 -24.74
CA ASN A 291 -32.00 -38.44 -24.36
C ASN A 291 -32.69 -37.79 -25.56
N SER A 292 -33.07 -38.59 -26.56
CA SER A 292 -33.62 -38.10 -27.84
C SER A 292 -34.95 -37.32 -27.72
N GLY A 293 -35.64 -37.41 -26.58
CA GLY A 293 -36.85 -36.65 -26.27
C GLY A 293 -36.64 -35.43 -25.36
N ALA A 294 -35.38 -35.10 -25.02
CA ALA A 294 -35.08 -33.97 -24.14
C ALA A 294 -35.49 -32.65 -24.79
N SER A 295 -36.10 -31.77 -24.00
CA SER A 295 -36.45 -30.43 -24.44
C SER A 295 -35.22 -29.50 -24.45
N TYR A 296 -35.37 -28.34 -25.08
CA TYR A 296 -34.35 -27.27 -24.98
C TYR A 296 -34.09 -26.87 -23.53
N GLU A 297 -35.12 -26.80 -22.70
CA GLU A 297 -35.01 -26.48 -21.27
C GLU A 297 -34.18 -27.53 -20.51
N ASP A 298 -34.37 -28.81 -20.81
CA ASP A 298 -33.59 -29.89 -20.19
C ASP A 298 -32.11 -29.78 -20.57
N ALA A 299 -31.81 -29.46 -21.84
CA ALA A 299 -30.44 -29.25 -22.30
C ALA A 299 -29.77 -28.03 -21.68
N VAL A 300 -30.49 -26.91 -21.51
CA VAL A 300 -29.99 -25.72 -20.81
C VAL A 300 -29.68 -26.03 -19.35
N LYS A 301 -30.60 -26.69 -18.63
CA LYS A 301 -30.36 -27.11 -17.24
C LYS A 301 -29.15 -28.03 -17.14
N TYR A 302 -29.00 -28.98 -18.07
CA TYR A 302 -27.83 -29.85 -18.11
C TYR A 302 -26.54 -29.07 -18.39
N ALA A 303 -26.55 -28.11 -19.33
CA ALA A 303 -25.40 -27.26 -19.62
C ALA A 303 -24.93 -26.47 -18.37
N LEU A 304 -25.88 -25.87 -17.63
CA LEU A 304 -25.60 -25.18 -16.37
C LEU A 304 -25.04 -26.13 -15.29
N GLN A 305 -25.48 -27.39 -15.26
CA GLN A 305 -24.98 -28.39 -14.33
C GLN A 305 -23.56 -28.86 -14.64
N VAL A 306 -23.18 -28.97 -15.93
CA VAL A 306 -21.83 -29.41 -16.31
C VAL A 306 -20.81 -28.28 -16.36
N TYR A 307 -21.26 -27.02 -16.47
CA TYR A 307 -20.38 -25.84 -16.51
C TYR A 307 -19.34 -25.82 -15.37
N PRO A 308 -19.72 -25.96 -14.07
CA PRO A 308 -18.75 -25.96 -12.97
C PRO A 308 -17.66 -27.02 -13.13
N GLU A 309 -18.05 -28.22 -13.58
CA GLU A 309 -17.17 -29.37 -13.67
C GLU A 309 -16.23 -29.28 -14.88
N GLU A 310 -16.67 -28.68 -15.99
CA GLU A 310 -15.80 -28.41 -17.13
C GLU A 310 -14.86 -27.23 -16.86
N PHE A 311 -15.33 -26.17 -16.18
CA PHE A 311 -14.48 -25.02 -15.82
C PHE A 311 -13.30 -25.44 -14.94
N LYS A 312 -13.53 -26.28 -13.93
CA LYS A 312 -12.46 -26.78 -13.03
C LYS A 312 -11.35 -27.56 -13.73
N LYS A 313 -11.60 -28.09 -14.95
CA LYS A 313 -10.61 -28.83 -15.74
C LYS A 313 -9.73 -27.93 -16.60
N LEU A 314 -10.07 -26.65 -16.71
CA LEU A 314 -9.29 -25.68 -17.47
C LEU A 314 -7.97 -25.39 -16.77
N GLY A 315 -6.91 -25.21 -17.56
CA GLY A 315 -5.58 -24.86 -17.05
C GLY A 315 -5.33 -23.35 -17.04
N PRO A 316 -4.21 -22.91 -16.46
CA PRO A 316 -3.77 -21.53 -16.58
C PRO A 316 -3.41 -21.19 -18.03
N ALA A 317 -3.66 -19.96 -18.44
CA ALA A 317 -3.19 -19.41 -19.71
C ALA A 317 -1.65 -19.31 -19.76
N SER A 318 -1.11 -19.21 -20.97
CA SER A 318 0.31 -18.97 -21.20
C SER A 318 0.73 -17.51 -20.96
N SER A 319 -0.22 -16.57 -21.07
CA SER A 319 0.00 -15.13 -20.93
C SER A 319 -0.47 -14.62 -19.56
N GLU A 320 0.24 -13.64 -19.03
CA GLU A 320 -0.19 -12.86 -17.86
C GLU A 320 -0.86 -11.55 -18.29
N LYS A 321 -1.68 -10.99 -17.40
CA LYS A 321 -2.28 -9.66 -17.55
C LYS A 321 -1.99 -8.86 -16.28
N THR A 322 -1.51 -7.64 -16.45
CA THR A 322 -1.24 -6.71 -15.34
C THR A 322 -2.31 -5.63 -15.32
N VAL A 323 -2.87 -5.36 -14.16
CA VAL A 323 -3.87 -4.31 -13.92
C VAL A 323 -3.45 -3.45 -12.73
N GLU A 324 -3.74 -2.15 -12.81
CA GLU A 324 -3.55 -1.23 -11.69
C GLU A 324 -4.87 -1.08 -10.91
N VAL A 325 -4.81 -1.37 -9.62
CA VAL A 325 -5.97 -1.30 -8.72
C VAL A 325 -5.73 -0.19 -7.71
N LYS A 326 -6.72 0.68 -7.52
CA LYS A 326 -6.68 1.70 -6.48
C LYS A 326 -7.23 1.15 -5.17
N MET A 327 -6.46 1.27 -4.10
CA MET A 327 -6.88 0.97 -2.73
C MET A 327 -7.03 2.28 -1.95
N LYS A 328 -8.01 2.35 -1.05
CA LYS A 328 -8.22 3.49 -0.14
C LYS A 328 -7.98 3.07 1.30
N LYS A 329 -7.30 3.90 2.07
CA LYS A 329 -7.03 3.68 3.49
C LYS A 329 -8.12 4.34 4.34
N ASN A 330 -8.60 3.67 5.38
CA ASN A 330 -9.53 4.25 6.34
C ASN A 330 -8.80 4.86 7.56
N ASP A 331 -9.56 5.45 8.49
CA ASP A 331 -9.02 6.16 9.67
C ASP A 331 -8.24 5.27 10.67
N ILE A 332 -8.34 3.94 10.55
CA ILE A 332 -7.65 2.97 11.40
C ILE A 332 -6.60 2.13 10.62
N ASP A 333 -6.09 2.69 9.52
CA ASP A 333 -5.02 2.13 8.68
C ASP A 333 -5.35 0.77 8.03
N GLN A 334 -6.62 0.57 7.64
CA GLN A 334 -7.04 -0.59 6.84
C GLN A 334 -7.30 -0.20 5.39
N TRP A 335 -7.03 -1.11 4.46
CA TRP A 335 -7.10 -0.85 3.02
C TRP A 335 -8.32 -1.49 2.36
N GLN A 336 -9.09 -0.68 1.65
CA GLN A 336 -10.36 -1.05 1.04
C GLN A 336 -10.30 -1.00 -0.49
N LEU A 337 -10.94 -1.98 -1.11
CA LEU A 337 -11.21 -2.03 -2.55
C LEU A 337 -12.62 -1.50 -2.80
N ASP A 338 -12.73 -0.49 -3.65
CA ASP A 338 -14.01 0.07 -4.06
C ASP A 338 -14.61 -0.78 -5.18
N MET A 339 -15.59 -1.63 -4.87
CA MET A 339 -16.16 -2.58 -5.83
C MET A 339 -16.92 -1.92 -6.99
N ASP A 340 -17.28 -0.64 -6.84
CA ASP A 340 -17.93 0.16 -7.89
C ASP A 340 -16.90 0.88 -8.80
N ASP A 341 -15.60 0.82 -8.48
CA ASP A 341 -14.53 1.34 -9.34
C ASP A 341 -14.33 0.41 -10.54
N TYR A 342 -14.27 0.98 -11.75
CA TYR A 342 -14.07 0.19 -12.98
C TYR A 342 -12.80 -0.68 -12.94
N ARG A 343 -11.77 -0.27 -12.19
CA ARG A 343 -10.54 -1.05 -12.00
C ARG A 343 -10.76 -2.33 -11.18
N ALA A 344 -11.76 -2.34 -10.29
CA ALA A 344 -12.14 -3.56 -9.58
C ALA A 344 -12.78 -4.56 -10.56
N ALA A 345 -13.61 -4.09 -11.50
CA ALA A 345 -14.14 -4.94 -12.57
C ALA A 345 -13.04 -5.45 -13.50
N GLU A 346 -12.12 -4.59 -13.95
CA GLU A 346 -10.97 -5.00 -14.78
C GLU A 346 -10.08 -6.05 -14.08
N LEU A 347 -9.91 -5.94 -12.76
CA LEU A 347 -9.23 -6.95 -11.95
C LEU A 347 -9.96 -8.28 -12.00
N VAL A 348 -11.28 -8.31 -11.76
CA VAL A 348 -12.08 -9.54 -11.76
C VAL A 348 -12.04 -10.21 -13.14
N GLU A 349 -12.23 -9.45 -14.21
CA GLU A 349 -12.18 -9.92 -15.60
C GLU A 349 -10.81 -10.49 -15.97
N ALA A 350 -9.73 -9.98 -15.39
CA ALA A 350 -8.37 -10.44 -15.67
C ALA A 350 -8.08 -11.89 -15.23
N PHE A 351 -8.97 -12.54 -14.46
CA PHE A 351 -8.78 -13.92 -13.99
C PHE A 351 -9.25 -14.99 -14.98
N ILE A 352 -10.02 -14.62 -16.01
CA ILE A 352 -10.51 -15.55 -17.03
C ILE A 352 -10.15 -14.99 -18.40
N LYS A 353 -9.40 -15.77 -19.18
CA LYS A 353 -9.10 -15.47 -20.57
C LYS A 353 -10.02 -16.30 -21.45
N GLU A 354 -10.76 -15.64 -22.31
CA GLU A 354 -11.62 -16.27 -23.32
C GLU A 354 -10.89 -16.51 -24.64
#